data_AF-A0A9E4CCN6-F1
#
_entry.id   AF-A0A9E4CCN6-F1
#
_cell.length_a   1.000
_cell.length_b   1.000
_cell.length_c   1.000
_cell.angle_alpha   90.00
_cell.angle_beta   90.00
_cell.angle_gamma   90.00
#
_symmetry.space_group_name_H-M   'P 1'
#
loop_
_entity.id
_entity.type
_entity.pdbx_description
1 polymer ?
#
loop_
_entity_poly.entity_id
_entity_poly.type
_entity_poly.pdbx_seq_one_letter_code
_entity_poly.pdbx_strand_id
1 'polypeptide(L)'
;MSTELELRRKWTLRAHGQQVVFIKKPIEHVHHVLMKAFLWALYLPAYPDLKVEVAIGDRYKPDVVSLDPADPHADPIFWGEAGQVSEAKTRSLVRRYRQTHFAIAKWKTGIHHIEANVAKALKGISLQAPVDILIFPEDSAERFISDGTIEITHDDLTWMRLGG
;
A
#
# COMPACT_ATOMS: atom_id res chain seq x y z
N MET A 1 19.24 25.97 14.57
CA MET A 1 18.80 25.17 13.40
C MET A 1 20.04 24.58 12.76
N SER A 2 20.42 23.37 13.16
CA SER A 2 21.68 22.76 12.75
C SER A 2 21.45 21.88 11.54
N THR A 3 22.09 22.28 10.44
CA THR A 3 22.38 21.52 9.23
C THR A 3 23.03 20.17 9.55
N GLU A 4 22.32 19.06 9.37
CA GLU A 4 22.94 17.74 9.23
C GLU A 4 21.99 16.76 8.51
N LEU A 5 22.38 16.34 7.30
CA LEU A 5 21.90 15.14 6.59
C LEU A 5 20.48 15.12 5.98
N GLU A 6 20.03 16.20 5.32
CA GLU A 6 18.94 16.08 4.34
C GLU A 6 19.45 15.47 3.02
N LEU A 7 19.54 14.14 2.95
CA LEU A 7 19.48 13.46 1.65
C LEU A 7 18.08 13.69 1.07
N ARG A 8 17.92 14.80 0.34
CA ARG A 8 16.72 15.47 -0.24
C ARG A 8 15.55 14.65 -0.81
N ARG A 9 15.57 13.32 -0.74
CA ARG A 9 14.59 12.37 -1.31
C ARG A 9 14.51 11.03 -0.55
N LYS A 10 15.12 10.91 0.62
CA LYS A 10 15.12 9.69 1.43
C LYS A 10 14.44 9.98 2.76
N TRP A 11 13.48 9.15 3.14
CA TRP A 11 12.87 9.18 4.47
C TRP A 11 13.14 7.85 5.14
N THR A 12 13.73 7.91 6.34
CA THR A 12 13.85 6.75 7.21
C THR A 12 12.66 6.78 8.14
N LEU A 13 11.73 5.83 7.96
CA LEU A 13 10.49 5.76 8.72
C LEU A 13 10.41 4.48 9.52
N ARG A 14 9.75 4.54 10.68
CA ARG A 14 9.61 3.43 11.63
C ARG A 14 8.14 3.16 11.91
N ALA A 15 7.79 1.90 12.10
CA ALA A 15 6.47 1.48 12.55
C ALA A 15 6.62 0.10 13.22
N HIS A 16 5.89 -0.14 14.31
CA HIS A 16 5.85 -1.43 15.01
C HIS A 16 7.24 -2.07 15.25
N GLY A 17 8.23 -1.27 15.66
CA GLY A 17 9.59 -1.73 15.94
C GLY A 17 10.46 -2.03 14.70
N GLN A 18 9.93 -1.85 13.48
CA GLN A 18 10.69 -1.99 12.24
C GLN A 18 11.03 -0.62 11.64
N GLN A 19 12.03 -0.60 10.76
CA GLN A 19 12.50 0.61 10.07
C GLN A 19 12.71 0.34 8.58
N VAL A 20 12.23 1.23 7.72
CA VAL A 20 12.40 1.18 6.26
C VAL A 20 12.86 2.54 5.73
N VAL A 21 13.73 2.52 4.71
CA VAL A 21 14.14 3.72 3.99
C VAL A 21 13.33 3.84 2.70
N PHE A 22 12.48 4.86 2.61
CA PHE A 22 11.70 5.19 1.43
C PHE A 22 12.45 6.19 0.58
N ILE A 23 12.54 5.95 -0.73
CA ILE A 23 13.30 6.79 -1.66
C ILE A 23 12.37 7.33 -2.74
N LYS A 24 12.20 8.67 -2.80
CA LYS A 24 11.44 9.33 -3.87
C LYS A 24 12.25 9.33 -5.16
N LYS A 25 11.70 8.72 -6.21
CA LYS A 25 12.25 8.81 -7.57
C LYS A 25 12.01 10.21 -8.18
N PRO A 26 12.83 10.67 -9.15
CA PRO A 26 12.74 12.03 -9.68
C PRO A 26 11.33 12.48 -10.11
N ILE A 27 10.59 11.60 -10.78
CA ILE A 27 9.23 11.85 -11.31
C ILE A 27 8.09 11.42 -10.38
N GLU A 28 8.42 10.83 -9.23
CA GLU A 28 7.42 10.32 -8.29
C GLU A 28 6.92 11.44 -7.37
N HIS A 29 5.61 11.54 -7.19
CA HIS A 29 5.03 12.50 -6.25
C HIS A 29 5.28 12.08 -4.79
N VAL A 30 5.49 13.05 -3.89
CA VAL A 30 5.72 12.77 -2.46
C VAL A 30 4.58 11.97 -1.83
N HIS A 31 3.32 12.29 -2.18
CA HIS A 31 2.16 11.55 -1.69
C HIS A 31 2.19 10.06 -2.08
N HIS A 32 2.80 9.72 -3.22
CA HIS A 32 2.96 8.32 -3.61
C HIS A 32 3.90 7.58 -2.65
N VAL A 33 5.02 8.21 -2.29
CA VAL A 33 5.98 7.65 -1.32
C VAL A 33 5.34 7.52 0.06
N LEU A 34 4.59 8.54 0.50
CA LEU A 34 3.87 8.51 1.78
C LEU A 34 2.80 7.43 1.82
N MET A 35 2.01 7.25 0.76
CA MET A 35 1.04 6.15 0.68
C MET A 35 1.70 4.78 0.82
N LYS A 36 2.90 4.57 0.24
CA LYS A 36 3.67 3.33 0.44
C LYS A 36 4.05 3.13 1.90
N ALA A 37 4.53 4.19 2.53
CA ALA A 37 4.93 4.16 3.93
C ALA A 37 3.74 3.88 4.86
N PHE A 38 2.59 4.51 4.60
CA PHE A 38 1.38 4.28 5.37
C PHE A 38 0.78 2.91 5.14
N LEU A 39 0.74 2.40 3.90
CA LEU A 39 0.35 1.02 3.62
C LEU A 39 1.25 0.02 4.36
N TRP A 40 2.56 0.24 4.30
CA TRP A 40 3.52 -0.59 5.03
C TRP A 40 3.24 -0.58 6.52
N ALA A 41 3.16 0.59 7.15
CA ALA A 41 2.92 0.72 8.59
C ALA A 41 1.57 0.12 9.01
N LEU A 42 0.49 0.46 8.30
CA LEU A 42 -0.89 0.03 8.61
C LEU A 42 -1.05 -1.49 8.61
N TYR A 43 -0.40 -2.18 7.69
CA TYR A 43 -0.55 -3.63 7.51
C TYR A 43 0.56 -4.46 8.16
N LEU A 44 1.62 -3.84 8.67
CA LEU A 44 2.74 -4.53 9.31
C LEU A 44 2.33 -5.44 10.48
N PRO A 45 1.35 -5.07 11.34
CA PRO A 45 0.89 -5.96 12.40
C PRO A 45 0.27 -7.27 11.89
N ALA A 46 -0.41 -7.23 10.73
CA ALA A 46 -1.04 -8.41 10.13
C ALA A 46 -0.07 -9.21 9.24
N TYR A 47 0.92 -8.53 8.66
CA TYR A 47 1.91 -9.11 7.75
C TYR A 47 3.31 -8.64 8.19
N PRO A 48 3.95 -9.35 9.13
CA PRO A 48 5.21 -8.88 9.74
C PRO A 48 6.39 -8.85 8.76
N ASP A 49 6.31 -9.59 7.65
CA ASP A 49 7.35 -9.71 6.62
C ASP A 49 7.10 -8.80 5.41
N LEU A 50 6.32 -7.71 5.55
CA LEU A 50 6.06 -6.78 4.45
C LEU A 50 7.34 -6.20 3.87
N LYS A 51 7.42 -6.22 2.54
CA LYS A 51 8.49 -5.64 1.75
C LYS A 51 7.95 -4.49 0.92
N VAL A 52 8.75 -3.43 0.79
CA VAL A 52 8.41 -2.24 0.00
C VAL A 52 9.15 -2.29 -1.33
N GLU A 53 8.42 -2.08 -2.43
CA GLU A 53 8.94 -2.05 -3.80
C GLU A 53 9.87 -3.24 -4.14
N VAL A 54 9.47 -4.48 -3.84
CA VAL A 54 10.19 -5.69 -4.27
C VAL A 54 9.52 -6.29 -5.52
N ALA A 55 10.32 -6.68 -6.51
CA ALA A 55 9.83 -7.38 -7.70
C ALA A 55 9.62 -8.86 -7.38
N ILE A 56 8.51 -9.44 -7.85
CA ILE A 56 8.13 -10.83 -7.54
C ILE A 56 8.02 -11.72 -8.79
N GLY A 57 8.63 -11.31 -9.91
CA GLY A 57 8.56 -12.04 -11.19
C GLY A 57 7.29 -11.82 -12.01
N ASP A 58 6.35 -11.00 -11.52
CA ASP A 58 5.16 -10.59 -12.26
C ASP A 58 5.45 -9.40 -13.19
N ARG A 59 4.62 -9.21 -14.24
CA ARG A 59 4.65 -8.02 -15.10
C ARG A 59 4.37 -6.73 -14.31
N TYR A 60 3.61 -6.85 -13.22
CA TYR A 60 3.32 -5.76 -12.30
C TYR A 60 4.20 -5.88 -11.06
N LYS A 61 4.75 -4.75 -10.61
CA LYS A 61 5.49 -4.68 -9.37
C LYS A 61 4.57 -4.11 -8.27
N PRO A 62 4.41 -4.79 -7.13
CA PRO A 62 3.69 -4.24 -5.99
C PRO A 62 4.45 -3.07 -5.37
N ASP A 63 3.71 -2.15 -4.76
CA ASP A 63 4.31 -1.09 -3.96
C ASP A 63 4.67 -1.58 -2.56
N VAL A 64 3.81 -2.42 -1.99
CA VAL A 64 4.04 -3.15 -0.74
C VAL A 64 3.58 -4.60 -0.93
N VAL A 65 4.33 -5.59 -0.46
CA VAL A 65 3.99 -7.01 -0.65
C VAL A 65 4.41 -7.85 0.54
N SER A 66 3.60 -8.85 0.88
CA SER A 66 4.01 -9.95 1.76
C SER A 66 3.97 -11.25 0.94
N LEU A 67 5.04 -12.03 1.05
CA LEU A 67 5.17 -13.35 0.42
C LEU A 67 5.20 -14.41 1.52
N ASP A 68 4.97 -15.67 1.16
CA ASP A 68 5.19 -16.79 2.08
C ASP A 68 6.70 -16.88 2.41
N PRO A 69 7.12 -16.81 3.70
CA PRO A 69 8.51 -16.98 4.07
C PRO A 69 9.08 -18.36 3.75
N ALA A 70 8.24 -19.40 3.74
CA ALA A 70 8.63 -20.77 3.42
C ALA A 70 8.76 -21.01 1.92
N ASP A 71 8.00 -20.27 1.10
CA ASP A 71 8.09 -20.32 -0.36
C ASP A 71 7.97 -18.90 -0.97
N PRO A 72 9.10 -18.20 -1.21
CA PRO A 72 9.07 -16.87 -1.81
C PRO A 72 8.62 -16.85 -3.28
N HIS A 73 8.38 -18.02 -3.89
CA HIS A 73 7.80 -18.15 -5.23
C HIS A 73 6.28 -18.42 -5.20
N ALA A 74 5.71 -18.64 -4.02
CA ALA A 74 4.26 -18.76 -3.86
C ALA A 74 3.55 -17.44 -4.21
N ASP A 75 2.24 -17.55 -4.39
CA ASP A 75 1.38 -16.38 -4.58
C ASP A 75 1.53 -15.41 -3.39
N PRO A 76 1.47 -14.09 -3.63
CA PRO A 76 1.58 -13.11 -2.56
C PRO A 76 0.44 -13.26 -1.56
N ILE A 77 0.74 -13.19 -0.27
CA ILE A 77 -0.26 -13.22 0.80
C ILE A 77 -0.95 -11.85 0.88
N PHE A 78 -0.18 -10.78 0.68
CA PHE A 78 -0.67 -9.40 0.67
C PHE A 78 -0.08 -8.61 -0.50
N TRP A 79 -0.88 -7.72 -1.10
CA TRP A 79 -0.47 -6.83 -2.18
C TRP A 79 -1.05 -5.42 -2.00
N GLY A 80 -0.16 -4.45 -1.79
CA GLY A 80 -0.47 -3.03 -1.71
C GLY A 80 -0.15 -2.27 -3.01
N GLU A 81 -1.07 -1.40 -3.42
CA GLU A 81 -0.95 -0.47 -4.55
C GLU A 81 -1.21 0.95 -4.10
N ALA A 82 -0.32 1.88 -4.44
CA ALA A 82 -0.45 3.29 -4.12
C ALA A 82 -0.74 4.14 -5.37
N GLY A 83 -1.62 5.14 -5.21
CA GLY A 83 -1.88 6.09 -6.28
C GLY A 83 -2.73 5.51 -7.42
N GLN A 84 -2.33 5.73 -8.67
CA GLN A 84 -3.19 5.40 -9.83
C GLN A 84 -3.07 3.93 -10.22
N VAL A 85 -4.17 3.19 -10.08
CA VAL A 85 -4.33 1.81 -10.52
C VAL A 85 -5.51 1.74 -11.48
N SER A 86 -5.31 1.11 -12.65
CA SER A 86 -6.37 0.96 -13.65
C SER A 86 -7.28 -0.22 -13.32
N GLU A 87 -8.52 -0.20 -13.83
CA GLU A 87 -9.44 -1.34 -13.76
C GLU A 87 -8.79 -2.60 -14.35
N ALA A 88 -8.13 -2.48 -15.51
CA ALA A 88 -7.49 -3.60 -16.19
C ALA A 88 -6.33 -4.22 -15.36
N LYS A 89 -5.52 -3.38 -14.70
CA LYS A 89 -4.47 -3.87 -13.78
C LYS A 89 -5.10 -4.57 -12.58
N THR A 90 -6.07 -3.93 -11.93
CA THR A 90 -6.79 -4.50 -10.77
C THR A 90 -7.38 -5.86 -11.12
N ARG A 91 -8.15 -5.93 -12.21
CA ARG A 91 -8.77 -7.18 -12.69
C ARG A 91 -7.76 -8.27 -13.00
N SER A 92 -6.63 -7.91 -13.61
CA SER A 92 -5.56 -8.87 -13.93
C SER A 92 -4.94 -9.46 -12.66
N LEU A 93 -4.73 -8.66 -11.62
CA LEU A 93 -4.12 -9.09 -10.36
C LEU A 93 -5.08 -9.96 -9.56
N VAL A 94 -6.30 -9.48 -9.30
CA VAL A 94 -7.29 -10.19 -8.47
C VAL A 94 -7.78 -11.50 -9.11
N ARG A 95 -7.76 -11.61 -10.45
CA ARG A 95 -8.05 -12.88 -11.15
C ARG A 95 -6.93 -13.91 -10.96
N ARG A 96 -5.69 -13.43 -10.96
CA ARG A 96 -4.48 -14.26 -10.86
C ARG A 96 -4.30 -14.75 -9.42
N TYR A 97 -4.33 -13.84 -8.46
CA TYR A 97 -4.04 -14.11 -7.07
C TYR A 97 -5.29 -13.98 -6.19
N ARG A 98 -6.18 -14.96 -6.27
CA ARG A 98 -7.52 -14.87 -5.64
C ARG A 98 -7.49 -14.96 -4.12
N GLN A 99 -6.42 -15.50 -3.55
CA GLN A 99 -6.20 -15.65 -2.11
C GLN A 99 -5.40 -14.49 -1.50
N THR A 100 -4.93 -13.55 -2.32
CA THR A 100 -4.17 -12.40 -1.86
C THR A 100 -5.10 -11.34 -1.30
N HIS A 101 -4.79 -10.84 -0.10
CA HIS A 101 -5.40 -9.61 0.39
C HIS A 101 -4.82 -8.42 -0.38
N PHE A 102 -5.67 -7.69 -1.10
CA PHE A 102 -5.26 -6.48 -1.80
C PHE A 102 -5.59 -5.22 -0.99
N ALA A 103 -4.71 -4.22 -1.02
CA ALA A 103 -4.99 -2.88 -0.54
C ALA A 103 -4.67 -1.84 -1.61
N ILE A 104 -5.64 -0.99 -1.94
CA ILE A 104 -5.52 0.09 -2.92
C ILE A 104 -5.62 1.42 -2.20
N ALA A 105 -4.50 2.13 -2.13
CA ALA A 105 -4.36 3.43 -1.49
C ALA A 105 -4.54 4.59 -2.47
N LYS A 106 -5.30 5.60 -2.05
CA LYS A 106 -5.47 6.86 -2.75
C LYS A 106 -5.26 8.05 -1.81
N TRP A 107 -4.85 9.18 -2.39
CA TRP A 107 -4.67 10.42 -1.65
C TRP A 107 -5.81 11.38 -1.96
N LYS A 108 -6.48 11.92 -0.93
CA LYS A 108 -7.46 13.01 -1.02
C LYS A 108 -8.40 12.87 -2.23
N THR A 109 -9.11 11.75 -2.34
CA THR A 109 -10.05 11.51 -3.44
C THR A 109 -11.38 10.97 -2.93
N GLY A 110 -12.45 11.14 -3.71
CA GLY A 110 -13.76 10.60 -3.38
C GLY A 110 -13.77 9.08 -3.51
N ILE A 111 -14.17 8.37 -2.45
CA ILE A 111 -14.14 6.91 -2.40
C ILE A 111 -15.03 6.25 -3.46
N HIS A 112 -16.21 6.80 -3.74
CA HIS A 112 -17.22 6.19 -4.62
C HIS A 112 -16.75 5.94 -6.06
N HIS A 113 -15.94 6.84 -6.63
CA HIS A 113 -15.41 6.61 -7.98
C HIS A 113 -14.39 5.46 -8.00
N ILE A 114 -13.60 5.35 -6.93
CA ILE A 114 -12.60 4.29 -6.80
C ILE A 114 -13.29 2.95 -6.55
N GLU A 115 -14.24 2.93 -5.63
CA GLU A 115 -15.13 1.80 -5.36
C GLU A 115 -15.78 1.28 -6.64
N ALA A 116 -16.42 2.14 -7.44
CA ALA A 116 -17.07 1.72 -8.68
C ALA A 116 -16.09 1.08 -9.67
N ASN A 117 -14.86 1.58 -9.78
CA ASN A 117 -13.84 1.02 -10.66
C ASN A 117 -13.30 -0.32 -10.14
N VAL A 118 -13.09 -0.44 -8.83
CA VAL A 118 -12.67 -1.71 -8.22
C VAL A 118 -13.79 -2.75 -8.34
N ALA A 119 -15.04 -2.40 -8.00
CA ALA A 119 -16.20 -3.29 -8.12
C ALA A 119 -16.38 -3.82 -9.56
N LYS A 120 -16.16 -2.97 -10.58
CA LYS A 120 -16.14 -3.41 -11.99
C LYS A 120 -15.03 -4.43 -12.25
N ALA A 121 -13.82 -4.18 -11.75
CA ALA A 121 -12.69 -5.10 -11.88
C ALA A 121 -12.96 -6.46 -11.22
N LEU A 122 -13.70 -6.47 -10.11
CA LEU A 122 -14.06 -7.67 -9.34
C LEU A 122 -15.24 -8.46 -9.95
N LYS A 123 -16.01 -7.87 -10.87
CA LYS A 123 -17.23 -8.47 -11.40
C LYS A 123 -16.97 -9.88 -11.99
N GLY A 124 -17.67 -10.87 -11.45
CA GLY A 124 -17.60 -12.27 -11.89
C GLY A 124 -16.36 -13.02 -11.41
N ILE A 125 -15.59 -12.46 -10.46
CA ILE A 125 -14.45 -13.11 -9.84
C ILE A 125 -14.85 -13.55 -8.44
N SER A 126 -14.64 -14.84 -8.13
CA SER A 126 -14.77 -15.35 -6.77
C SER A 126 -13.47 -15.09 -6.01
N LEU A 127 -13.48 -14.07 -5.16
CA LEU A 127 -12.38 -13.74 -4.27
C LEU A 127 -12.35 -14.70 -3.07
N GLN A 128 -11.15 -15.00 -2.58
CA GLN A 128 -10.93 -15.81 -1.37
C GLN A 128 -10.25 -14.98 -0.25
N ALA A 129 -9.94 -13.72 -0.53
CA ALA A 129 -9.39 -12.74 0.39
C ALA A 129 -9.94 -11.34 0.04
N PRO A 130 -9.94 -10.41 1.01
CA PRO A 130 -10.54 -9.09 0.82
C PRO A 130 -9.72 -8.18 -0.10
N VAL A 131 -10.39 -7.15 -0.62
CA VAL A 131 -9.79 -6.00 -1.28
C VAL A 131 -10.15 -4.74 -0.50
N ASP A 132 -9.17 -4.10 0.10
CA ASP A 132 -9.30 -2.85 0.84
C ASP A 132 -9.07 -1.64 -0.07
N ILE A 133 -9.92 -0.63 0.06
CA ILE A 133 -9.79 0.69 -0.55
C ILE A 133 -9.57 1.68 0.58
N LEU A 134 -8.44 2.39 0.54
CA LEU A 134 -7.99 3.31 1.57
C LEU A 134 -7.83 4.70 0.97
N ILE A 135 -8.46 5.71 1.59
CA ILE A 135 -8.24 7.11 1.24
C ILE A 135 -7.52 7.80 2.38
N PHE A 136 -6.29 8.24 2.10
CA PHE A 136 -5.49 9.05 3.00
C PHE A 136 -5.97 10.50 2.95
N PRO A 137 -6.25 11.12 4.12
CA PRO A 137 -6.59 12.54 4.20
C PRO A 137 -5.39 13.42 3.81
N GLU A 138 -5.64 14.69 3.49
CA GLU A 138 -4.61 15.60 2.98
C GLU A 138 -3.50 15.87 3.99
N ASP A 139 -3.84 15.89 5.28
CA ASP A 139 -2.97 16.14 6.43
C ASP A 139 -2.29 14.87 6.97
N SER A 140 -2.32 13.76 6.22
CA SER A 140 -1.81 12.47 6.69
C SER A 140 -0.34 12.51 7.11
N ALA A 141 0.49 13.33 6.45
CA ALA A 141 1.91 13.43 6.78
C ALA A 141 2.11 14.05 8.17
N GLU A 142 1.41 15.14 8.42
CA GLU A 142 1.44 15.88 9.68
C GLU A 142 0.77 15.10 10.81
N ARG A 143 -0.28 14.36 10.49
CA ARG A 143 -1.08 13.60 11.47
C ARG A 143 -0.40 12.30 11.90
N PHE A 144 0.18 11.56 10.97
CA PHE A 144 0.63 10.18 11.22
C PHE A 144 2.13 10.03 11.39
N ILE A 145 2.93 11.07 11.12
CA ILE A 145 4.39 11.00 11.23
C ILE A 145 4.88 11.93 12.33
N SER A 146 5.52 11.37 13.35
CA SER A 146 6.17 12.11 14.42
C SER A 146 7.57 11.54 14.68
N ASP A 147 8.60 12.38 14.56
CA ASP A 147 10.02 12.00 14.72
C ASP A 147 10.43 10.75 13.89
N GLY A 148 9.87 10.64 12.69
CA GLY A 148 10.10 9.51 11.76
C GLY A 148 9.36 8.23 12.14
N THR A 149 8.53 8.24 13.18
CA THR A 149 7.64 7.14 13.54
C THR A 149 6.28 7.35 12.91
N ILE A 150 5.73 6.29 12.29
CA ILE A 150 4.40 6.27 11.73
C ILE A 150 3.46 5.60 12.73
N GLU A 151 2.38 6.29 13.08
CA GLU A 151 1.27 5.76 13.87
C GLU A 151 -0.03 5.98 13.10
N ILE A 152 -0.67 4.89 12.70
CA ILE A 152 -1.86 4.93 11.86
C ILE A 152 -2.70 3.67 12.05
N THR A 153 -4.01 3.83 12.04
CA THR A 153 -4.99 2.74 12.07
C THR A 153 -6.03 2.91 10.96
N HIS A 154 -6.84 1.88 10.71
CA HIS A 154 -7.93 2.00 9.74
C HIS A 154 -8.98 3.04 10.17
N ASP A 155 -9.18 3.25 11.47
CA ASP A 155 -10.13 4.22 12.02
C ASP A 155 -9.73 5.68 11.73
N ASP A 156 -8.45 5.90 11.39
CA ASP A 156 -7.94 7.21 10.99
C ASP A 156 -8.27 7.58 9.53
N LEU A 157 -8.80 6.63 8.75
CA LEU A 157 -8.91 6.69 7.30
C LEU A 157 -10.35 6.53 6.83
N THR A 158 -10.65 7.06 5.64
CA THR A 158 -11.82 6.58 4.90
C THR A 158 -11.45 5.23 4.29
N TRP A 159 -12.03 4.17 4.84
CA TRP A 159 -11.74 2.79 4.46
C TRP A 159 -13.01 2.04 4.06
N MET A 160 -12.88 1.21 3.03
CA MET A 160 -13.89 0.26 2.59
C MET A 160 -13.24 -1.07 2.26
N ARG A 161 -13.91 -2.17 2.61
CA ARG A 161 -13.51 -3.53 2.28
C ARG A 161 -14.52 -4.17 1.31
N LEU A 162 -14.02 -4.77 0.23
CA LEU A 162 -14.80 -5.48 -0.78
C LEU A 162 -14.38 -6.95 -0.85
N GLY A 163 -15.37 -7.86 -0.83
CA GLY A 163 -15.10 -9.29 -0.86
C GLY A 163 -14.41 -9.81 0.40
N GLY A 164 -14.34 -11.14 0.52
CA GLY A 164 -14.04 -11.83 1.78
C GLY A 164 -15.30 -12.46 2.35
#